data_AF-A0A9Q3BK46-F1
#
_entry.id   AF-A0A9Q3BK46-F1
#
_cell.length_a   1.000
_cell.length_b   1.000
_cell.length_c   1.000
_cell.angle_alpha   90.00
_cell.angle_beta   90.00
_cell.angle_gamma   90.00
#
_symmetry.space_group_name_H-M   'P 1'
#
loop_
_entity.id
_entity.type
_entity.pdbx_description
1 polymer ?
#
loop_
_entity_poly.entity_id
_entity_poly.type
_entity_poly.pdbx_seq_one_letter_code
_entity_poly.pdbx_strand_id
1 'polypeptide(L)'
;MTSPVSNRMIQREIHKLGKYSRIAPKKPYLRPQDFQRRLAFTQAHRHWTINEWAKVIWMDESAFELGKKVDRIRVWRTANEKWLLENIAVNH
;
A
#
# COMPACT_ATOMS: atom_id res chain seq x y z
N MET A 1 -3.54 43.83 -9.49
CA MET A 1 -2.23 43.22 -9.16
C MET A 1 -2.48 41.94 -8.39
N THR A 2 -2.46 40.77 -9.05
CA THR A 2 -2.51 39.48 -8.36
C THR A 2 -1.07 39.09 -8.05
N SER A 3 -0.68 39.13 -6.77
CA SER A 3 0.62 38.60 -6.37
C SER A 3 0.70 37.12 -6.75
N PRO A 4 1.79 36.68 -7.39
CA PRO A 4 1.94 35.29 -7.79
C PRO A 4 1.90 34.40 -6.55
N VAL A 5 1.02 33.41 -6.57
CA VAL A 5 0.87 32.41 -5.51
C VAL A 5 2.17 31.62 -5.42
N SER A 6 2.85 31.66 -4.26
CA SER A 6 4.06 30.87 -4.04
C SER A 6 3.73 29.44 -3.61
N ASN A 7 4.59 28.48 -3.99
CA ASN A 7 4.48 27.07 -3.56
C ASN A 7 4.38 26.93 -2.03
N ARG A 8 5.07 27.81 -1.29
CA ARG A 8 5.01 27.83 0.18
C ARG A 8 3.63 28.18 0.71
N MET A 9 2.94 29.11 0.05
CA MET A 9 1.57 29.48 0.41
C MET A 9 0.63 28.29 0.17
N ILE A 10 0.73 27.64 -0.98
CA ILE A 10 -0.08 26.45 -1.33
C ILE A 10 0.14 25.32 -0.30
N GLN A 11 1.40 25.00 0.03
CA GLN A 11 1.71 23.96 1.01
C GLN A 11 1.16 24.29 2.41
N ARG A 12 1.25 25.56 2.83
CA ARG A 12 0.70 25.98 4.12
C ARG A 12 -0.80 25.80 4.18
N GLU A 13 -1.54 26.20 3.14
CA GLU A 13 -2.99 26.00 3.10
C GLU A 13 -3.36 24.51 3.06
N ILE A 14 -2.63 23.68 2.32
CA ILE A 14 -2.84 22.21 2.32
C ILE A 14 -2.59 21.61 3.71
N HIS A 15 -1.56 22.07 4.41
CA HIS A 15 -1.27 21.61 5.78
C HIS A 15 -2.33 22.07 6.79
N LYS A 16 -2.92 23.28 6.62
CA LYS A 16 -4.08 23.71 7.43
C LYS A 16 -5.28 22.79 7.25
N LEU A 17 -5.45 22.20 6.06
CA LEU A 17 -6.44 21.17 5.79
C LEU A 17 -6.05 19.78 6.34
N GLY A 18 -4.93 19.66 7.06
CA GLY A 18 -4.45 18.42 7.67
C GLY A 18 -3.87 17.41 6.67
N LYS A 19 -3.70 17.79 5.40
CA LYS A 19 -3.17 16.92 4.36
C LYS A 19 -1.68 17.08 4.25
N TYR A 20 -1.00 15.97 3.97
CA TYR A 20 0.44 15.97 3.78
C TYR A 20 0.83 15.03 2.65
N SER A 21 1.99 15.31 2.04
CA SER A 21 2.56 14.41 1.04
C SER A 21 3.00 13.11 1.69
N ARG A 22 2.46 11.98 1.21
CA ARG A 22 2.73 10.61 1.69
C ARG A 22 2.92 9.67 0.50
N ILE A 23 3.64 8.57 0.71
CA ILE A 23 3.76 7.50 -0.28
C ILE A 23 2.42 6.75 -0.33
N ALA A 24 1.87 6.54 -1.52
CA ALA A 24 0.69 5.73 -1.74
C ALA A 24 1.03 4.25 -1.45
N PRO A 25 0.30 3.56 -0.55
CA PRO A 25 0.53 2.13 -0.34
C PRO A 25 0.20 1.35 -1.61
N LYS A 26 0.99 0.32 -1.91
CA LYS A 26 0.66 -0.65 -2.95
C LYS A 26 -0.25 -1.72 -2.37
N LYS A 27 -1.36 -1.99 -3.04
CA LYS A 27 -2.25 -3.11 -2.71
C LYS A 27 -2.22 -4.10 -3.87
N PRO A 28 -1.84 -5.37 -3.67
CA PRO A 28 -1.96 -6.36 -4.73
C PRO A 28 -3.43 -6.50 -5.09
N TYR A 29 -3.73 -6.49 -6.38
CA TYR A 29 -5.07 -6.82 -6.85
C TYR A 29 -5.32 -8.29 -6.54
N LEU A 30 -6.40 -8.57 -5.80
CA LEU A 30 -6.85 -9.93 -5.54
C LEU A 30 -8.20 -10.09 -6.22
N ARG A 31 -8.33 -11.12 -7.07
CA ARG A 31 -9.63 -11.50 -7.59
C ARG A 31 -10.50 -11.99 -6.42
N PRO A 32 -11.83 -11.81 -6.48
CA PRO A 32 -12.72 -12.29 -5.42
C PRO A 32 -12.51 -13.78 -5.08
N GLN A 33 -12.21 -14.62 -6.07
CA GLN A 33 -11.94 -16.05 -5.85
C GLN A 33 -10.63 -16.29 -5.09
N ASP A 34 -9.59 -15.51 -5.37
CA ASP A 34 -8.31 -15.61 -4.66
C ASP A 34 -8.47 -15.14 -3.20
N PHE A 35 -9.29 -14.11 -2.97
CA PHE A 35 -9.61 -13.65 -1.62
C PHE A 35 -10.30 -14.75 -0.79
N GLN A 36 -11.32 -15.40 -1.36
CA GLN A 36 -12.03 -16.49 -0.67
C GLN A 36 -11.12 -17.69 -0.38
N ARG A 37 -10.26 -18.08 -1.33
CA ARG A 37 -9.27 -19.15 -1.11
C ARG A 37 -8.30 -18.81 0.02
N ARG A 38 -7.79 -17.57 0.06
CA ARG A 38 -6.91 -17.11 1.15
C ARG A 38 -7.64 -17.12 2.49
N LEU A 39 -8.89 -16.66 2.53
CA LEU A 39 -9.69 -16.66 3.75
C LEU A 39 -9.91 -18.09 4.27
N ALA A 40 -10.35 -19.00 3.40
CA ALA A 40 -10.55 -20.41 3.75
C ALA A 40 -9.25 -21.07 4.28
N PHE A 41 -8.12 -20.81 3.62
CA PHE A 41 -6.82 -21.29 4.08
C PHE A 41 -6.48 -20.77 5.48
N THR A 42 -6.61 -19.46 5.72
CA THR A 42 -6.32 -18.89 7.05
C THR A 42 -7.26 -19.39 8.14
N GLN A 43 -8.52 -19.65 7.82
CA GLN A 43 -9.49 -20.22 8.76
C GLN A 43 -9.14 -21.66 9.11
N ALA A 44 -8.81 -22.50 8.11
CA ALA A 44 -8.43 -23.89 8.32
C ALA A 44 -7.15 -24.05 9.16
N HIS A 45 -6.21 -23.10 9.03
CA HIS A 45 -4.91 -23.15 9.71
C HIS A 45 -4.82 -22.19 10.91
N ARG A 46 -5.94 -21.60 11.35
CA ARG A 46 -5.98 -20.58 12.41
C ARG A 46 -5.40 -21.06 13.75
N HIS A 47 -5.56 -22.35 14.03
CA HIS A 47 -5.15 -22.97 15.30
C HIS A 47 -3.90 -23.82 15.18
N TRP A 48 -3.21 -23.78 14.03
CA TRP A 48 -1.98 -24.52 13.85
C TRP A 48 -0.89 -24.05 14.81
N THR A 49 -0.23 -25.02 15.41
CA THR A 49 0.91 -24.86 16.30
C THR A 49 2.20 -24.67 15.52
N ILE A 50 3.24 -24.18 16.21
CA ILE A 50 4.59 -24.00 15.60
C ILE A 50 5.11 -25.32 15.03
N ASN A 51 4.85 -26.45 15.70
CA ASN A 51 5.28 -27.78 15.24
C ASN A 51 4.57 -28.23 13.97
N GLU A 52 3.33 -27.78 13.72
CA GLU A 52 2.62 -28.06 12.47
C GLU A 52 3.17 -27.21 11.32
N TRP A 53 3.43 -25.92 11.57
CA TRP A 53 4.09 -25.05 10.60
C TRP A 53 5.51 -25.52 10.23
N ALA A 54 6.24 -26.08 11.19
CA ALA A 54 7.59 -26.62 10.97
C ALA A 54 7.64 -27.81 10.00
N LYS A 55 6.51 -28.48 9.76
CA LYS A 55 6.40 -29.58 8.80
C LYS A 55 6.16 -29.11 7.37
N VAL A 56 5.86 -27.82 7.17
CA VAL A 56 5.58 -27.26 5.84
C VAL A 56 6.87 -26.82 5.18
N ILE A 57 7.15 -27.37 3.99
CA ILE A 57 8.23 -26.89 3.12
C ILE A 57 7.66 -25.83 2.20
N TRP A 58 8.23 -24.63 2.25
CA TRP A 58 7.84 -23.51 1.41
C TRP A 58 8.81 -23.37 0.24
N MET A 59 8.28 -23.13 -0.96
CA MET A 59 9.07 -22.80 -2.14
C MET A 59 8.47 -21.56 -2.77
N ASP A 60 9.33 -20.59 -3.09
CA ASP A 60 8.96 -19.39 -3.83
C ASP A 60 10.13 -18.97 -4.73
N GLU A 61 9.81 -18.32 -5.84
CA GLU A 61 10.80 -17.78 -6.76
C GLU A 61 10.87 -16.26 -6.57
N SER A 62 12.08 -15.73 -6.44
CA SER A 62 12.31 -14.29 -6.32
C SER A 62 13.20 -13.79 -7.45
N ALA A 63 12.75 -12.74 -8.12
CA ALA A 63 13.54 -12.03 -9.13
C ALA A 63 14.44 -10.98 -8.44
N PHE A 64 15.75 -11.04 -8.69
CA PHE A 64 16.71 -10.04 -8.24
C PHE A 64 17.09 -9.12 -9.41
N GLU A 65 16.68 -7.86 -9.34
CA GLU A 65 16.96 -6.85 -10.37
C GLU A 65 17.87 -5.75 -9.81
N LEU A 66 18.95 -5.42 -10.54
CA LEU A 66 19.82 -4.29 -10.22
C LEU A 66 19.34 -3.02 -10.93
N GLY A 67 19.18 -1.91 -10.20
CA GLY A 67 18.90 -0.59 -10.78
C GLY A 67 17.42 -0.29 -11.06
N LYS A 68 16.47 -1.13 -10.64
CA LYS A 68 15.04 -0.83 -10.77
C LYS A 68 14.70 0.43 -9.96
N LYS A 69 14.25 1.49 -10.63
CA LYS A 69 13.59 2.60 -9.94
C LYS A 69 12.24 2.11 -9.42
N VAL A 70 12.13 1.97 -8.11
CA VAL A 70 10.81 1.74 -7.50
C VAL A 70 10.03 3.04 -7.61
N ASP A 71 9.11 3.10 -8.57
CA ASP A 71 8.21 4.23 -8.69
C ASP A 71 7.37 4.34 -7.42
N ARG A 72 7.63 5.41 -6.67
CA ARG A 72 6.92 5.78 -5.45
C ARG A 72 5.98 6.92 -5.79
N ILE A 73 4.71 6.60 -6.02
CA ILE A 73 3.67 7.60 -6.22
C ILE A 73 3.43 8.32 -4.89
N ARG A 74 3.50 9.65 -4.90
CA ARG A 74 3.18 10.51 -3.74
C ARG A 74 1.77 11.05 -3.89
N VAL A 75 0.99 10.95 -2.82
CA VAL A 75 -0.39 11.47 -2.71
C VAL A 75 -0.47 12.45 -1.55
N TRP A 76 -1.37 13.43 -1.66
CA TRP A 76 -1.66 14.39 -0.57
C TRP A 76 -2.91 13.93 0.18
N ARG A 77 -2.71 13.43 1.40
CA ARG A 77 -3.80 12.85 2.21
C ARG A 77 -3.60 13.10 3.70
N THR A 78 -4.67 12.94 4.46
CA THR A 78 -4.63 12.86 5.92
C THR A 78 -4.14 11.47 6.38
N ALA A 79 -3.91 11.30 7.68
CA ALA A 79 -3.46 10.02 8.24
C ALA A 79 -4.49 8.88 8.04
N ASN A 80 -5.78 9.20 8.15
CA ASN A 80 -6.87 8.22 8.17
C ASN A 80 -7.29 7.75 6.78
N GLU A 81 -6.92 8.48 5.72
CA GLU A 81 -7.33 8.19 4.34
C GLU A 81 -6.38 7.20 3.62
N LYS A 82 -5.50 6.50 4.36
CA LYS A 82 -4.45 5.64 3.80
C LYS A 82 -4.96 4.59 2.82
N TRP A 83 -6.13 4.02 3.10
CA TRP A 83 -6.70 2.89 2.35
C TRP A 83 -7.90 3.27 1.48
N LEU A 84 -8.16 4.57 1.30
CA LEU A 84 -9.12 5.03 0.30
C LEU A 84 -8.57 4.74 -1.10
N LEU A 85 -9.46 4.38 -2.01
CA LEU A 85 -9.10 3.89 -3.34
C LEU A 85 -8.24 4.91 -4.11
N GLU A 86 -8.53 6.20 -3.97
CA GLU A 86 -7.78 7.29 -4.60
C GLU A 86 -6.36 7.50 -4.03
N ASN A 87 -6.06 6.92 -2.85
CA ASN A 87 -4.79 7.09 -2.17
C ASN A 87 -3.88 5.86 -2.27
N ILE A 88 -4.33 4.80 -2.91
CA ILE A 88 -3.59 3.55 -3.13
C ILE A 88 -2.91 3.61 -4.49
N ALA A 89 -1.67 3.15 -4.57
CA ALA A 89 -1.00 2.98 -5.85
C ALA A 89 -1.65 1.81 -6.59
N VAL A 90 -2.28 2.10 -7.74
CA VAL A 90 -2.74 1.07 -8.65
C VAL A 90 -1.49 0.44 -9.26
N ASN A 91 -1.28 -0.85 -8.98
CA ASN A 91 -0.27 -1.61 -9.69
C ASN A 91 -0.83 -1.83 -11.11
N HIS A 92 -0.25 -1.14 -12.10
CA HIS A 92 -0.38 -1.51 -13.51
C HIS A 92 0.49 -2.73 -13.81
#